data_AF-G5C4H3-F1
#
_entry.id   AF-G5C4H3-F1
#
_cell.length_a   1.000
_cell.length_b   1.000
_cell.length_c   1.000
_cell.angle_alpha   90.00
_cell.angle_beta   90.00
_cell.angle_gamma   90.00
#
_symmetry.space_group_name_H-M   'P 1'
#
loop_
_entity.id
_entity.type
_entity.pdbx_description
1 polymer ?
#
loop_
_entity_poly.entity_id
_entity_poly.type
_entity_poly.pdbx_seq_one_letter_code
_entity_poly.pdbx_strand_id
1 'polypeptide(L)'
;KSRRQRMILNERQKDILNEWFEKNPYPGIDTRDYLAKVIGVSEFQILTWFQNQRTRRKQREYKCNFGKSQTQVQDKPHFKQEETRQIRTNFTRSQIKALIQAYDKNHFPGIATRKELAKQTGIPDEKIVV
;
A
#
# COMPACT_ATOMS: atom_id res chain seq x y z
N LYS A 1 -6.64 16.97 13.27
CA LYS A 1 -5.76 16.21 12.36
C LYS A 1 -6.63 15.51 11.30
N SER A 2 -6.60 15.93 10.04
CA SER A 2 -7.42 15.33 8.97
C SER A 2 -6.68 14.15 8.31
N ARG A 3 -7.39 13.03 8.08
CA ARG A 3 -6.89 11.85 7.35
C ARG A 3 -7.20 12.00 5.85
N ARG A 4 -6.54 11.22 4.99
CA ARG A 4 -6.97 11.13 3.57
C ARG A 4 -8.42 10.67 3.55
N GLN A 5 -9.24 11.34 2.73
CA GLN A 5 -10.61 10.92 2.51
C GLN A 5 -10.63 9.48 2.00
N ARG A 6 -11.52 8.67 2.56
CA ARG A 6 -11.64 7.26 2.19
C ARG A 6 -12.22 7.18 0.78
N MET A 7 -11.48 6.54 -0.11
CA MET A 7 -11.98 6.19 -1.42
C MET A 7 -13.00 5.05 -1.30
N ILE A 8 -14.15 5.20 -1.95
CA ILE A 8 -15.17 4.16 -2.04
C ILE A 8 -15.04 3.54 -3.43
N LEU A 9 -14.57 2.29 -3.48
CA LEU A 9 -14.58 1.51 -4.71
C LEU A 9 -16.00 1.06 -5.01
N ASN A 10 -16.44 1.23 -6.26
CA ASN A 10 -17.70 0.66 -6.74
C ASN A 10 -17.58 -0.88 -6.88
N GLU A 11 -18.70 -1.56 -7.13
CA GLU A 11 -18.72 -3.03 -7.22
C GLU A 11 -17.82 -3.54 -8.34
N ARG A 12 -17.95 -2.99 -9.56
CA ARG A 12 -17.12 -3.35 -10.71
C ARG A 12 -15.61 -3.22 -10.43
N GLN A 13 -15.19 -2.15 -9.76
CA GLN A 13 -13.78 -1.93 -9.39
C GLN A 13 -13.31 -2.98 -8.38
N LYS A 14 -14.16 -3.40 -7.44
CA LYS A 14 -13.84 -4.48 -6.50
C LYS A 14 -13.72 -5.82 -7.20
N ASP A 15 -14.61 -6.11 -8.15
CA ASP A 15 -14.60 -7.37 -8.90
C ASP A 15 -13.31 -7.52 -9.69
N ILE A 16 -12.90 -6.48 -10.42
CA ILE A 16 -11.62 -6.44 -11.13
C ILE A 16 -10.47 -6.71 -10.15
N LEU A 17 -10.45 -6.03 -9.00
CA LEU A 17 -9.38 -6.20 -8.02
C LEU A 17 -9.35 -7.61 -7.41
N ASN A 18 -10.51 -8.19 -7.12
CA ASN A 18 -10.62 -9.54 -6.59
C ASN A 18 -10.15 -10.58 -7.63
N GLU A 19 -10.55 -10.44 -8.89
CA GLU A 19 -10.12 -11.33 -9.98
C GLU A 19 -8.59 -11.33 -10.12
N TRP A 20 -7.98 -10.14 -10.09
CA TRP A 20 -6.52 -10.00 -10.12
C TRP A 20 -5.86 -10.55 -8.87
N PHE A 21 -6.48 -10.37 -7.70
CA PHE A 21 -5.95 -10.86 -6.43
C PHE A 21 -5.87 -12.39 -6.38
N GLU A 22 -6.86 -13.10 -6.91
CA GLU A 22 -6.82 -14.57 -6.97
C GLU A 22 -5.72 -15.08 -7.91
N LYS A 23 -5.44 -14.36 -9.00
CA LYS A 23 -4.36 -14.69 -9.94
C LYS A 23 -2.97 -14.38 -9.36
N ASN A 24 -2.79 -13.18 -8.80
CA ASN A 24 -1.53 -12.72 -8.24
C ASN A 24 -1.77 -11.81 -7.02
N PRO A 25 -1.66 -12.31 -5.78
CA PRO A 25 -1.80 -11.51 -4.56
C PRO A 25 -0.65 -10.53 -4.31
N TYR A 26 0.45 -10.61 -5.07
CA TYR A 26 1.67 -9.83 -4.90
C TYR A 26 2.08 -9.11 -6.20
N PRO A 27 1.20 -8.28 -6.79
CA PRO A 27 1.51 -7.60 -8.05
C PRO A 27 2.68 -6.62 -7.87
N GLY A 28 3.58 -6.55 -8.85
CA GLY A 28 4.68 -5.58 -8.93
C GLY A 28 4.23 -4.19 -9.32
N ILE A 29 5.19 -3.27 -9.50
CA ILE A 29 4.87 -1.85 -9.73
C ILE A 29 4.12 -1.62 -11.05
N ASP A 30 4.53 -2.27 -12.13
CA ASP A 30 3.95 -2.07 -13.47
C ASP A 30 2.49 -2.56 -13.52
N THR A 31 2.24 -3.75 -12.96
CA THR A 31 0.89 -4.32 -12.83
C THR A 31 -0.02 -3.43 -11.98
N ARG A 32 0.49 -2.90 -10.86
CA ARG A 32 -0.29 -1.99 -10.01
C ARG A 32 -0.56 -0.64 -10.68
N ASP A 33 0.38 -0.10 -11.46
CA ASP A 33 0.20 1.14 -12.21
C ASP A 33 -0.79 0.98 -13.37
N TYR A 34 -0.74 -0.15 -14.08
CA TYR A 34 -1.75 -0.52 -15.07
C TYR A 34 -3.14 -0.61 -14.44
N LEU A 35 -3.29 -1.34 -13.34
CA LEU A 35 -4.56 -1.43 -12.61
C LEU A 35 -5.04 -0.05 -12.19
N ALA A 36 -4.18 0.76 -11.58
CA ALA A 36 -4.50 2.12 -11.15
C ALA A 36 -5.13 2.95 -12.28
N LYS A 37 -4.57 2.88 -13.49
CA LYS A 37 -5.11 3.53 -14.69
C LYS A 37 -6.48 2.99 -15.11
N VAL A 38 -6.65 1.66 -15.11
CA VAL A 38 -7.91 1.00 -15.53
C VAL A 38 -9.09 1.36 -14.63
N ILE A 39 -8.87 1.37 -13.31
CA ILE A 39 -9.94 1.63 -12.32
C ILE A 39 -10.00 3.09 -11.87
N GLY A 40 -9.09 3.96 -12.34
CA GLY A 40 -9.14 5.41 -12.10
C GLY A 40 -8.75 5.82 -10.67
N VAL A 41 -7.76 5.14 -10.08
CA VAL A 41 -7.27 5.39 -8.72
C VAL A 41 -5.74 5.49 -8.72
N SER A 42 -5.10 5.93 -7.64
CA SER A 42 -3.62 5.97 -7.61
C SER A 42 -3.01 4.58 -7.36
N GLU A 43 -1.81 4.34 -7.89
CA GLU A 43 -1.03 3.10 -7.65
C GLU A 43 -0.90 2.80 -6.15
N PHE A 44 -0.73 3.85 -5.32
CA PHE A 44 -0.66 3.72 -3.87
C PHE A 44 -1.95 3.16 -3.26
N GLN A 45 -3.13 3.51 -3.81
CA GLN A 45 -4.40 2.93 -3.37
C GLN A 45 -4.47 1.44 -3.70
N ILE A 46 -4.00 1.04 -4.89
CA ILE A 46 -3.90 -0.37 -5.29
C ILE A 46 -2.96 -1.11 -4.34
N LEU A 47 -1.77 -0.58 -4.09
CA LEU A 47 -0.81 -1.15 -3.14
C LEU A 47 -1.45 -1.36 -1.75
N THR A 48 -2.11 -0.33 -1.22
CA THR A 48 -2.78 -0.37 0.08
C THR A 48 -3.91 -1.39 0.09
N TRP A 49 -4.69 -1.48 -0.98
CA TRP A 49 -5.77 -2.45 -1.12
C TRP A 49 -5.22 -3.89 -1.07
N PHE A 50 -4.20 -4.21 -1.88
CA PHE A 50 -3.58 -5.54 -1.90
C PHE A 50 -2.95 -5.91 -0.55
N GLN A 51 -2.30 -4.96 0.14
CA GLN A 51 -1.79 -5.15 1.51
C GLN A 51 -2.93 -5.48 2.50
N ASN A 52 -4.02 -4.71 2.43
CA ASN A 52 -5.19 -4.92 3.28
C ASN A 52 -5.89 -6.25 2.99
N GLN A 53 -5.97 -6.67 1.72
CA GLN A 53 -6.56 -7.96 1.36
C GLN A 53 -5.77 -9.14 1.87
N ARG A 54 -4.43 -9.12 1.71
CA ARG A 54 -3.56 -10.16 2.29
C ARG A 54 -3.72 -10.22 3.82
N THR A 55 -3.82 -9.06 4.48
CA THR A 55 -4.05 -8.98 5.92
C THR A 55 -5.40 -9.60 6.31
N ARG A 56 -6.47 -9.28 5.58
CA ARG A 56 -7.82 -9.85 5.80
C ARG A 56 -7.86 -11.35 5.58
N ARG A 57 -7.21 -11.85 4.52
CA ARG A 57 -7.09 -13.29 4.24
C ARG A 57 -6.38 -14.01 5.39
N LYS A 58 -5.24 -13.50 5.83
CA LYS A 58 -4.49 -14.03 6.97
C LYS A 58 -5.32 -14.02 8.27
N GLN A 59 -6.07 -12.95 8.54
CA GLN A 59 -6.95 -12.88 9.71
C GLN A 59 -8.09 -13.90 9.65
N ARG A 60 -8.67 -14.17 8.48
CA ARG A 60 -9.68 -15.23 8.29
C ARG A 60 -9.07 -16.60 8.59
N GLU A 61 -7.88 -16.88 8.07
CA GLU A 61 -7.13 -18.11 8.35
C GLU A 61 -6.87 -18.28 9.85
N TYR A 62 -6.40 -17.24 10.55
CA TYR A 62 -6.21 -17.29 12.01
C TYR A 62 -7.52 -17.48 12.80
N LYS A 63 -8.61 -16.83 12.39
CA LYS A 63 -9.92 -16.99 13.06
C LYS A 63 -10.50 -18.40 12.85
N CYS A 64 -10.33 -19.00 11.68
CA CYS A 64 -10.81 -20.36 11.39
C CYS A 64 -9.93 -21.44 12.05
N ASN A 65 -8.65 -21.16 12.29
CA ASN A 65 -7.70 -22.12 12.88
C ASN A 65 -7.69 -22.13 14.42
N PHE A 66 -8.44 -21.25 15.09
CA PHE A 66 -8.50 -21.15 16.56
C PHE A 66 -9.09 -22.39 17.27
N GLY A 67 -9.53 -23.42 16.53
CA GLY A 67 -10.05 -24.68 17.07
C GLY A 67 -9.37 -25.96 16.57
N LYS A 68 -8.25 -25.89 15.83
CA LYS A 68 -7.56 -27.08 15.31
C LYS A 68 -6.08 -27.08 15.68
N SER A 69 -5.73 -27.81 16.73
CA SER A 69 -4.36 -28.25 17.01
C SER A 69 -3.97 -29.32 15.98
N GLN A 70 -3.11 -28.99 15.01
CA GLN A 70 -2.05 -29.84 14.43
C GLN A 70 -1.65 -29.38 13.02
N THR A 71 -0.35 -29.09 12.90
CA THR A 71 0.55 -29.53 11.82
C THR A 71 -0.04 -29.65 10.41
N GLN A 72 -0.11 -28.54 9.68
CA GLN A 72 -0.07 -28.59 8.21
C GLN A 72 0.97 -27.59 7.72
N VAL A 73 2.06 -28.13 7.15
CA VAL A 73 2.98 -27.42 6.28
C VAL A 73 2.15 -27.01 5.06
N GLN A 74 1.61 -25.81 5.07
CA GLN A 74 0.96 -25.27 3.89
C GLN A 74 2.06 -24.91 2.89
N ASP A 75 2.14 -25.68 1.81
CA ASP A 75 2.86 -25.30 0.59
C ASP A 75 2.33 -23.94 0.15
N LYS A 76 3.03 -22.87 0.54
CA LYS A 76 2.74 -21.54 0.03
C LYS A 76 2.98 -21.59 -1.47
N PRO A 77 2.00 -21.25 -2.31
CA PRO A 77 2.26 -21.09 -3.74
C PRO A 77 3.41 -20.10 -3.88
N HIS A 78 4.54 -20.61 -4.40
CA HIS A 78 5.69 -19.81 -4.73
C HIS A 78 5.32 -19.02 -5.99
N PHE A 79 4.64 -17.89 -5.81
CA PHE A 79 4.34 -16.98 -6.91
C PHE A 79 5.67 -16.55 -7.52
N LYS A 80 5.86 -16.80 -8.83
CA LYS A 80 7.06 -16.43 -9.56
C LYS A 80 7.26 -14.91 -9.44
N GLN A 81 8.23 -14.49 -8.62
CA GLN A 81 8.54 -13.07 -8.40
C GLN A 81 9.38 -12.53 -9.57
N GLU A 82 8.82 -12.55 -10.79
CA GLU A 82 9.44 -11.89 -11.95
C GLU A 82 9.03 -10.42 -12.07
N GLU A 83 8.06 -9.97 -11.27
CA GLU A 83 7.62 -8.59 -11.30
C GLU A 83 8.54 -7.67 -10.49
N THR A 84 8.86 -6.52 -11.07
CA THR A 84 9.76 -5.54 -10.47
C THR A 84 9.14 -4.93 -9.20
N ARG A 85 9.96 -4.84 -8.15
CA ARG A 85 9.61 -4.07 -6.96
C ARG A 85 9.84 -2.58 -7.23
N GLN A 86 9.12 -1.72 -6.51
CA GLN A 86 9.34 -0.28 -6.63
C GLN A 86 10.76 0.08 -6.23
N ILE A 87 11.45 0.85 -7.07
CA ILE A 87 12.82 1.32 -6.81
C ILE A 87 12.82 2.25 -5.59
N ARG A 88 13.84 2.10 -4.74
CA ARG A 88 14.02 2.94 -3.55
C ARG A 88 14.28 4.38 -3.98
N THR A 89 13.53 5.32 -3.39
CA THR A 89 13.74 6.75 -3.57
C THR A 89 14.98 7.20 -2.79
N ASN A 90 15.92 7.87 -3.45
CA ASN A 90 17.05 8.51 -2.79
C ASN A 90 16.70 9.97 -2.49
N PHE A 91 16.55 10.30 -1.21
CA PHE A 91 16.28 11.66 -0.77
C PHE A 91 17.57 12.47 -0.68
N THR A 92 17.52 13.74 -1.06
CA THR A 92 18.63 14.67 -0.90
C THR A 92 18.79 15.05 0.58
N ARG A 93 19.98 15.57 0.95
CA ARG A 93 20.26 15.98 2.33
C ARG A 93 19.32 17.09 2.81
N SER A 94 18.91 18.01 1.93
CA SER A 94 17.94 19.07 2.25
C SER A 94 16.54 18.50 2.47
N GLN A 95 16.11 17.55 1.63
CA GLN A 95 14.83 16.83 1.81
C GLN A 95 14.78 16.09 3.15
N ILE A 96 15.83 15.35 3.51
CA ILE A 96 15.92 14.62 4.79
C ILE A 96 15.84 15.62 5.97
N LYS A 97 16.58 16.73 5.92
CA LYS A 97 16.56 17.75 6.98
C LYS A 97 15.16 18.34 7.18
N ALA A 98 14.43 18.62 6.10
CA ALA A 98 13.07 19.12 6.17
C ALA A 98 12.11 18.11 6.81
N LEU A 99 12.23 16.83 6.46
CA LEU A 99 11.42 15.75 7.03
C LEU A 99 11.69 15.56 8.53
N ILE A 100 12.97 15.58 8.97
CA ILE A 100 13.33 15.50 10.39
C ILE A 100 12.75 16.67 11.18
N GLN A 101 12.92 17.90 10.69
CA GLN A 101 12.37 19.08 11.37
C GLN A 101 10.83 19.02 11.47
N ALA A 102 10.16 18.47 10.46
CA ALA A 102 8.71 18.29 10.50
C ALA A 102 8.29 17.24 11.53
N TYR A 103 9.04 16.13 11.63
CA TYR A 103 8.82 15.08 12.62
C TYR A 103 8.93 15.60 14.06
N ASP A 104 10.00 16.34 14.36
CA ASP A 104 10.24 16.92 15.69
C ASP A 104 9.09 17.82 16.15
N LYS A 105 8.47 18.54 15.20
CA LYS A 105 7.32 19.40 15.47
C LYS A 105 6.02 18.60 15.66
N ASN A 106 5.80 17.56 14.87
CA ASN A 106 4.61 16.70 14.98
C ASN A 106 4.87 15.35 14.33
N HIS A 107 5.01 14.32 15.17
CA HIS A 107 5.26 12.93 14.74
C HIS A 107 4.07 12.30 13.98
N PHE A 108 2.89 12.93 14.02
CA PHE A 108 1.71 12.45 13.29
C PHE A 108 1.11 13.58 12.47
N PRO A 109 1.77 13.99 11.36
CA PRO A 109 1.28 15.03 10.48
C PRO A 109 0.01 14.57 9.75
N GLY A 110 -1.01 15.43 9.79
CA GLY A 110 -2.24 15.23 9.02
C GLY A 110 -2.01 15.42 7.52
N ILE A 111 -3.02 15.11 6.70
CA ILE A 111 -2.89 15.16 5.24
C ILE A 111 -2.48 16.55 4.71
N ALA A 112 -3.00 17.63 5.31
CA ALA A 112 -2.65 19.00 4.91
C ALA A 112 -1.15 19.28 5.11
N THR A 113 -0.61 18.94 6.28
CA THR A 113 0.80 19.08 6.60
C THR A 113 1.69 18.26 5.67
N ARG A 114 1.31 17.02 5.37
CA ARG A 114 2.07 16.17 4.43
C ARG A 114 2.05 16.71 3.00
N LYS A 115 0.91 17.23 2.54
CA LYS A 115 0.81 17.89 1.23
C LYS A 115 1.68 19.15 1.14
N GLU A 116 1.79 19.90 2.23
CA GLU A 116 2.68 21.06 2.28
C GLU A 116 4.16 20.64 2.22
N LEU A 117 4.55 19.61 2.98
CA LEU A 117 5.90 19.05 2.89
C LEU A 117 6.20 18.51 1.48
N ALA A 118 5.23 17.91 0.80
CA ALA A 118 5.38 17.45 -0.57
C ALA A 118 5.69 18.60 -1.53
N LYS A 119 4.97 19.72 -1.41
CA LYS A 119 5.23 20.93 -2.20
C LYS A 119 6.63 21.49 -1.93
N GLN A 120 7.05 21.51 -0.67
CA GLN A 120 8.35 22.08 -0.27
C GLN A 120 9.55 21.21 -0.66
N THR A 121 9.40 19.88 -0.59
CA THR A 121 10.50 18.94 -0.82
C THR A 121 10.53 18.37 -2.23
N GLY A 122 9.44 18.50 -3.00
CA GLY A 122 9.23 17.82 -4.28
C GLY A 122 8.99 16.31 -4.15
N ILE A 123 8.92 15.79 -2.93
CA ILE A 123 8.64 14.37 -2.67
C ILE A 123 7.13 14.15 -2.79
N PRO A 124 6.66 13.12 -3.52
CA PRO A 124 5.23 12.79 -3.58
C PRO A 124 4.65 12.57 -2.18
N ASP A 125 3.43 13.06 -1.93
CA ASP A 125 2.84 13.00 -0.58
C ASP A 125 2.61 11.55 -0.11
N GLU A 126 2.52 10.58 -1.04
CA GLU A 126 2.48 9.14 -0.76
C GLU A 126 3.79 8.58 -0.20
N LYS A 127 4.92 9.24 -0.48
CA LYS A 127 6.25 8.87 0.03
C LYS A 127 6.56 9.54 1.36
N ILE A 128 5.82 10.59 1.71
CA ILE A 128 5.95 11.28 2.99
C ILE A 128 5.10 10.52 4.02
N VAL A 129 5.76 9.62 4.73
CA VAL A 129 5.23 8.98 5.93
C VAL A 129 6.18 9.37 7.05
N VAL A 130 5.85 10.48 7.71
CA VAL A 130 6.57 11.00 8.89
C VAL A 130 5.82 10.58 10.13
#